data_AF-A0A2G6I8Z2-F1
#
_entry.id   AF-A0A2G6I8Z2-F1
#
_cell.length_a   1.000
_cell.length_b   1.000
_cell.length_c   1.000
_cell.angle_alpha   90.00
_cell.angle_beta   90.00
_cell.angle_gamma   90.00
#
_symmetry.space_group_name_H-M   'P 1'
#
loop_
_entity.id
_entity.type
_entity.pdbx_description
1 polymer ?
#
loop_
_entity_poly.entity_id
_entity_poly.type
_entity_poly.pdbx_seq_one_letter_code
_entity_poly.pdbx_strand_id
1 'polypeptide(L)'
;MKTKSKLLTNLVLAAGLVLPQAALAEDLVDATQVDVIASLAAKYGTAEVDVDNTGDPMISGEIDDTHYMVLFYGCENGNNCTTIQYYTGWINPGGIDVDTLNDWNRDRRFSKAYIDAEGDPVIEFDVNLFGGVTETNLYDTFDWWRLVMSEFDEYISVNAADEPSLPPAPPAEREAESDDAPTGTPSSAIGMAQPDGDKVRAKK
;
A
#
# COMPACT_ATOMS: atom_id res chain seq x y z
N MET A 1 -62.34 25.54 -54.33
CA MET A 1 -62.08 24.19 -53.76
C MET A 1 -60.65 23.76 -54.07
N LYS A 2 -59.79 23.76 -53.04
CA LYS A 2 -58.56 22.99 -52.77
C LYS A 2 -57.60 22.60 -53.91
N THR A 3 -56.51 23.35 -54.02
CA THR A 3 -55.22 22.93 -54.59
C THR A 3 -54.54 21.90 -53.68
N LYS A 4 -54.23 20.70 -54.19
CA LYS A 4 -53.53 19.65 -53.45
C LYS A 4 -52.02 19.83 -53.62
N SER A 5 -51.35 20.36 -52.60
CA SER A 5 -49.89 20.35 -52.50
C SER A 5 -49.42 18.93 -52.18
N LYS A 6 -48.60 18.34 -53.06
CA LYS A 6 -47.91 17.07 -52.79
C LYS A 6 -46.60 17.40 -52.08
N LEU A 7 -46.57 17.18 -50.76
CA LEU A 7 -45.32 17.15 -50.01
C LEU A 7 -44.51 15.93 -50.47
N LEU A 8 -43.33 16.18 -51.03
CA LEU A 8 -42.30 15.18 -51.27
C LEU A 8 -41.55 14.97 -49.95
N THR A 9 -41.80 13.84 -49.30
CA THR A 9 -41.08 13.40 -48.10
C THR A 9 -39.71 12.84 -48.52
N ASN A 10 -38.65 13.62 -48.33
CA ASN A 10 -37.27 13.16 -48.47
C ASN A 10 -36.92 12.25 -47.29
N LEU A 11 -36.88 10.93 -47.53
CA LEU A 11 -36.33 9.95 -46.61
C LEU A 11 -34.80 9.96 -46.75
N VAL A 12 -34.10 10.71 -45.91
CA VAL A 12 -32.64 10.66 -45.81
C VAL A 12 -32.27 9.43 -44.98
N LEU A 13 -31.83 8.37 -45.65
CA LEU A 13 -31.26 7.19 -45.00
C LEU A 13 -29.80 7.50 -44.64
N ALA A 14 -29.57 8.00 -43.42
CA ALA A 14 -28.22 8.21 -42.91
C ALA A 14 -27.60 6.86 -42.53
N ALA A 15 -26.84 6.25 -43.45
CA ALA A 15 -25.96 5.13 -43.14
C ALA A 15 -24.80 5.65 -42.27
N GLY A 16 -24.89 5.45 -40.95
CA GLY A 16 -23.82 5.82 -40.02
C GLY A 16 -22.56 5.00 -40.30
N LEU A 17 -21.48 5.65 -40.74
CA LEU A 17 -20.15 5.07 -40.75
C LEU A 17 -19.74 4.80 -39.30
N VAL A 18 -19.67 3.53 -38.91
CA VAL A 18 -18.94 3.12 -37.70
C VAL A 18 -17.47 3.07 -38.08
N LEU A 19 -16.74 4.15 -37.80
CA LEU A 19 -15.29 4.14 -37.91
C LEU A 19 -14.72 3.28 -36.77
N PRO A 20 -13.80 2.33 -37.06
CA PRO A 20 -13.10 1.62 -36.01
C PRO A 20 -12.27 2.63 -35.22
N GLN A 21 -12.61 2.84 -33.95
CA GLN A 21 -11.73 3.55 -33.03
C GLN A 21 -10.56 2.61 -32.74
N ALA A 22 -9.35 3.03 -33.09
CA ALA A 22 -8.15 2.35 -32.62
C ALA A 22 -8.12 2.51 -31.09
N ALA A 23 -8.27 1.41 -30.37
CA ALA A 23 -7.97 1.40 -28.94
C ALA A 23 -6.49 1.70 -28.79
N LEU A 24 -6.15 2.79 -28.09
CA LEU A 24 -4.78 3.00 -27.65
C LEU A 24 -4.50 1.93 -26.58
N ALA A 25 -3.38 1.22 -26.70
CA ALA A 25 -2.90 0.37 -25.63
C ALA A 25 -2.51 1.29 -24.47
N GLU A 26 -3.10 1.07 -23.29
CA GLU A 26 -2.68 1.75 -22.06
C GLU A 26 -1.37 1.10 -21.61
N ASP A 27 -0.39 1.92 -21.24
CA ASP A 27 0.90 1.42 -20.74
C ASP A 27 0.65 0.68 -19.42
N LEU A 28 1.15 -0.57 -19.36
CA LEU A 28 1.04 -1.41 -18.18
C LEU A 28 2.25 -1.20 -17.26
N VAL A 29 1.97 -1.06 -15.98
CA VAL A 29 2.95 -1.01 -14.90
C VAL A 29 3.05 -2.39 -14.27
N ASP A 30 4.27 -2.89 -14.12
CA ASP A 30 4.59 -4.12 -13.40
C ASP A 30 5.67 -3.86 -12.33
N ALA A 31 5.95 -4.88 -11.51
CA ALA A 31 6.90 -4.76 -10.39
C ALA A 31 8.37 -4.63 -10.83
N THR A 32 8.69 -4.62 -12.13
CA THR A 32 10.03 -4.30 -12.63
C THR A 32 10.28 -2.80 -12.74
N GLN A 33 9.20 -2.00 -12.72
CA GLN A 33 9.23 -0.56 -12.96
C GLN A 33 9.23 0.23 -11.63
N VAL A 34 10.25 0.00 -10.80
CA VAL A 34 10.37 0.58 -9.44
C VAL A 34 10.21 2.11 -9.44
N ASP A 35 10.89 2.82 -10.34
CA ASP A 35 10.82 4.29 -10.42
C ASP A 35 9.43 4.80 -10.81
N VAL A 36 8.68 4.05 -11.62
CA VAL A 36 7.30 4.39 -11.98
C VAL A 36 6.39 4.23 -10.77
N ILE A 37 6.54 3.12 -10.04
CA ILE A 37 5.78 2.86 -8.81
C ILE A 37 6.08 3.93 -7.75
N ALA A 38 7.35 4.29 -7.56
CA ALA A 38 7.76 5.37 -6.67
C ALA A 38 7.18 6.73 -7.09
N SER A 39 7.15 7.02 -8.39
CA SER A 39 6.55 8.25 -8.93
C SER A 39 5.04 8.31 -8.71
N LEU A 40 4.35 7.16 -8.71
CA LEU A 40 2.93 7.09 -8.35
C LEU A 40 2.71 7.32 -6.86
N ALA A 41 3.51 6.68 -6.02
CA ALA A 41 3.47 6.86 -4.57
C ALA A 41 3.72 8.34 -4.18
N ALA A 42 4.69 8.98 -4.84
CA ALA A 42 5.03 10.40 -4.66
C ALA A 42 3.89 11.38 -5.00
N LYS A 43 2.82 10.93 -5.67
CA LYS A 43 1.62 11.76 -5.90
C LYS A 43 0.76 11.91 -4.64
N TYR A 44 0.93 11.05 -3.64
CA TYR A 44 0.21 11.06 -2.36
C TYR A 44 1.03 11.60 -1.20
N GLY A 45 2.36 11.52 -1.27
CA GLY A 45 3.25 11.91 -0.19
C GLY A 45 4.72 11.83 -0.60
N THR A 46 5.61 11.52 0.34
CA THR A 46 7.02 11.24 0.01
C THR A 46 7.17 9.80 -0.48
N ALA A 47 8.18 9.58 -1.33
CA ALA A 47 8.58 8.27 -1.80
C ALA A 47 10.06 8.27 -2.16
N GLU A 48 10.83 7.38 -1.54
CA GLU A 48 12.26 7.20 -1.76
C GLU A 48 12.52 5.73 -2.10
N VAL A 49 13.29 5.51 -3.17
CA VAL A 49 13.69 4.16 -3.59
C VAL A 49 14.94 3.75 -2.83
N ASP A 50 14.92 2.55 -2.27
CA ASP A 50 16.03 1.91 -1.56
C ASP A 50 16.05 0.40 -1.88
N VAL A 51 16.83 -0.36 -1.11
CA VAL A 51 16.89 -1.82 -1.14
C VAL A 51 16.64 -2.39 0.25
N ASP A 52 15.97 -3.52 0.31
CA ASP A 52 15.75 -4.24 1.57
C ASP A 52 17.01 -5.01 2.02
N ASN A 53 16.89 -5.72 3.14
CA ASN A 53 18.00 -6.50 3.71
C ASN A 53 18.35 -7.77 2.92
N THR A 54 17.54 -8.16 1.93
CA THR A 54 17.80 -9.29 1.02
C THR A 54 18.37 -8.81 -0.33
N GLY A 55 18.34 -7.50 -0.58
CA GLY A 55 18.81 -6.87 -1.81
C GLY A 55 17.72 -6.68 -2.86
N ASP A 56 16.45 -6.91 -2.49
CA ASP A 56 15.30 -6.62 -3.35
C ASP A 56 14.92 -5.12 -3.25
N PRO A 57 14.31 -4.54 -4.30
CA PRO A 57 13.89 -3.14 -4.26
C PRO A 57 12.88 -2.87 -3.15
N MET A 58 12.95 -1.66 -2.59
CA MET A 58 11.99 -1.15 -1.62
C MET A 58 11.68 0.31 -1.92
N ILE A 59 10.47 0.76 -1.61
CA ILE A 59 10.15 2.18 -1.54
C ILE A 59 9.74 2.49 -0.10
N SER A 60 10.26 3.57 0.48
CA SER A 60 9.82 4.09 1.77
C SER A 60 9.24 5.49 1.61
N GLY A 61 8.34 5.89 2.49
CA GLY A 61 7.76 7.22 2.42
C GLY A 61 6.83 7.53 3.57
N GLU A 62 6.12 8.63 3.43
CA GLU A 62 5.14 9.13 4.37
C GLU A 62 3.93 9.70 3.62
N ILE A 63 2.73 9.33 4.07
CA ILE A 63 1.45 9.88 3.59
C ILE A 63 0.65 10.26 4.82
N ASP A 64 0.17 11.52 4.89
CA ASP A 64 -0.64 12.02 6.00
C ASP A 64 -0.03 11.70 7.39
N ASP A 65 1.24 12.04 7.59
CA ASP A 65 2.05 11.77 8.80
C ASP A 65 2.21 10.27 9.17
N THR A 66 1.83 9.36 8.27
CA THR A 66 1.99 7.90 8.45
C THR A 66 3.11 7.36 7.56
N HIS A 67 4.14 6.78 8.18
CA HIS A 67 5.21 6.11 7.45
C HIS A 67 4.72 4.82 6.80
N TYR A 68 5.18 4.54 5.59
CA TYR A 68 4.87 3.31 4.87
C TYR A 68 6.09 2.79 4.11
N MET A 69 6.00 1.52 3.75
CA MET A 69 6.93 0.86 2.82
C MET A 69 6.15 0.18 1.69
N VAL A 70 6.78 0.08 0.53
CA VAL A 70 6.40 -0.79 -0.57
C VAL A 70 7.52 -1.81 -0.74
N LEU A 71 7.25 -3.06 -0.39
CA LEU A 71 8.20 -4.17 -0.49
C LEU A 71 7.96 -4.92 -1.79
N PHE A 72 9.04 -5.28 -2.50
CA PHE A 72 8.97 -6.00 -3.76
C PHE A 72 9.23 -7.50 -3.53
N TYR A 73 8.46 -8.35 -4.20
CA TYR A 73 8.53 -9.80 -4.00
C TYR A 73 8.56 -10.58 -5.32
N GLY A 74 9.01 -11.85 -5.20
CA GLY A 74 9.16 -12.75 -6.33
C GLY A 74 10.26 -12.29 -7.29
N CYS A 75 11.32 -11.69 -6.75
CA CYS A 75 12.44 -11.15 -7.49
C CYS A 75 13.49 -12.24 -7.80
N GLU A 76 14.18 -12.08 -8.92
CA GLU A 76 15.35 -12.86 -9.32
C GLU A 76 16.61 -12.00 -9.13
N ASN A 77 17.31 -12.17 -8.00
CA ASN A 77 18.49 -11.39 -7.62
C ASN A 77 18.21 -9.87 -7.61
N GLY A 78 17.17 -9.41 -6.91
CA GLY A 78 16.79 -7.99 -6.86
C GLY A 78 16.20 -7.41 -8.15
N ASN A 79 15.86 -8.25 -9.13
CA ASN A 79 15.31 -7.84 -10.42
C ASN A 79 14.05 -8.64 -10.76
N ASN A 80 13.32 -8.24 -11.80
CA ASN A 80 12.19 -9.02 -12.35
C ASN A 80 11.13 -9.42 -11.31
N CYS A 81 10.90 -8.60 -10.29
CA CYS A 81 9.90 -8.82 -9.27
C CYS A 81 8.50 -8.93 -9.89
N THR A 82 7.57 -9.59 -9.18
CA THR A 82 6.24 -9.93 -9.73
C THR A 82 5.08 -9.37 -8.92
N THR A 83 5.28 -9.09 -7.64
CA THR A 83 4.27 -8.51 -6.75
C THR A 83 4.89 -7.44 -5.86
N ILE A 84 4.06 -6.58 -5.31
CA ILE A 84 4.44 -5.66 -4.24
C ILE A 84 3.54 -5.87 -3.03
N GLN A 85 3.99 -5.41 -1.88
CA GLN A 85 3.20 -5.32 -0.67
C GLN A 85 3.34 -3.92 -0.08
N TYR A 86 2.22 -3.30 0.25
CA TYR A 86 2.24 -2.12 1.10
C TYR A 86 2.30 -2.54 2.57
N TYR A 87 3.14 -1.88 3.34
CA TYR A 87 3.39 -2.20 4.74
C TYR A 87 3.42 -0.93 5.58
N THR A 88 2.82 -0.98 6.76
CA THR A 88 3.02 0.02 7.82
C THR A 88 2.82 -0.62 9.20
N GLY A 89 3.40 -0.01 10.22
CA GLY A 89 3.33 -0.46 11.62
C GLY A 89 3.29 0.70 12.59
N TRP A 90 2.71 0.47 13.76
CA TRP A 90 2.59 1.44 14.84
C TRP A 90 3.17 0.88 16.13
N ILE A 91 3.71 1.75 16.98
CA ILE A 91 4.17 1.36 18.31
C ILE A 91 2.97 0.93 19.18
N ASN A 92 3.09 -0.21 19.86
CA ASN A 92 2.10 -0.73 20.79
C ASN A 92 2.57 -0.64 22.24
N PRO A 93 2.26 0.43 22.98
CA PRO A 93 2.59 0.50 24.40
C PRO A 93 1.82 -0.51 25.29
N GLY A 94 1.05 -1.43 24.69
CA GLY A 94 0.31 -2.50 25.37
C GLY A 94 -1.21 -2.41 25.19
N GLY A 95 -1.68 -1.60 24.24
CA GLY A 95 -3.09 -1.28 24.04
C GLY A 95 -3.82 -2.18 23.06
N ILE A 96 -3.15 -2.74 22.04
CA ILE A 96 -3.79 -3.51 20.96
C ILE A 96 -3.50 -4.99 21.12
N ASP A 97 -4.57 -5.80 21.16
CA ASP A 97 -4.50 -7.26 21.23
C ASP A 97 -4.90 -7.94 19.92
N VAL A 98 -4.65 -9.25 19.85
CA VAL A 98 -4.91 -10.06 18.66
C VAL A 98 -6.42 -10.17 18.36
N ASP A 99 -7.29 -10.11 19.37
CA ASP A 99 -8.74 -10.17 19.18
C ASP A 99 -9.23 -8.91 18.45
N THR A 100 -8.70 -7.74 18.82
CA THR A 100 -8.93 -6.45 18.14
C THR A 100 -8.47 -6.51 16.68
N LEU A 101 -7.26 -7.03 16.41
CA LEU A 101 -6.79 -7.15 15.01
C LEU A 101 -7.57 -8.19 14.21
N ASN A 102 -8.05 -9.26 14.85
CA ASN A 102 -8.90 -10.25 14.20
C ASN A 102 -10.29 -9.67 13.84
N ASP A 103 -10.82 -8.77 14.66
CA ASP A 103 -12.03 -8.01 14.35
C ASP A 103 -11.83 -7.13 13.10
N TRP A 104 -10.72 -6.40 13.03
CA TRP A 104 -10.33 -5.65 11.82
C TRP A 104 -10.32 -6.55 10.58
N ASN A 105 -9.61 -7.69 10.64
CA ASN A 105 -9.45 -8.61 9.52
C ASN A 105 -10.78 -9.23 9.06
N ARG A 106 -11.74 -9.40 9.97
CA ARG A 106 -13.08 -9.90 9.64
C ARG A 106 -13.92 -8.84 8.95
N ASP A 107 -13.83 -7.59 9.41
CA ASP A 107 -14.77 -6.54 9.06
C ASP A 107 -14.25 -5.63 7.92
N ARG A 108 -12.95 -5.73 7.59
CA ARG A 108 -12.27 -4.98 6.52
C ARG A 108 -11.67 -5.91 5.47
N ARG A 109 -11.65 -5.43 4.23
CA ARG A 109 -11.31 -6.26 3.06
C ARG A 109 -9.88 -6.06 2.55
N PHE A 110 -9.32 -4.86 2.68
CA PHE A 110 -8.13 -4.42 1.94
C PHE A 110 -6.88 -4.23 2.80
N SER A 111 -6.75 -5.02 3.85
CA SER A 111 -5.47 -5.29 4.51
C SER A 111 -5.60 -6.54 5.38
N LYS A 112 -4.45 -7.12 5.75
CA LYS A 112 -4.34 -8.03 6.89
C LYS A 112 -3.58 -7.31 8.01
N ALA A 113 -4.05 -7.48 9.23
CA ALA A 113 -3.47 -6.92 10.43
C ALA A 113 -2.96 -8.02 11.36
N TYR A 114 -1.80 -7.81 12.00
CA TYR A 114 -1.25 -8.72 13.00
C TYR A 114 -0.30 -7.99 13.96
N ILE A 115 0.11 -8.67 15.03
CA ILE A 115 1.16 -8.20 15.95
C ILE A 115 2.49 -8.78 15.47
N ASP A 116 3.48 -7.93 15.20
CA ASP A 116 4.81 -8.36 14.77
C ASP A 116 5.63 -8.98 15.92
N ALA A 117 6.92 -9.24 15.67
CA ALA A 117 7.78 -9.90 16.66
C ALA A 117 8.14 -8.97 17.82
N GLU A 118 8.05 -7.66 17.61
CA GLU A 118 8.35 -6.59 18.56
C GLU A 118 7.13 -6.25 19.43
N GLY A 119 5.94 -6.70 19.04
CA GLY A 119 4.69 -6.49 19.77
C GLY A 119 3.82 -5.39 19.16
N ASP A 120 4.20 -4.86 18.01
CA ASP A 120 3.60 -3.71 17.34
C ASP A 120 2.50 -4.15 16.35
N PRO A 121 1.32 -3.48 16.30
CA PRO A 121 0.32 -3.76 15.29
C PRO A 121 0.81 -3.26 13.93
N VAL A 122 0.67 -4.12 12.95
CA VAL A 122 1.06 -3.85 11.57
C VAL A 122 -0.09 -4.17 10.65
N ILE A 123 -0.14 -3.49 9.51
CA ILE A 123 -1.03 -3.85 8.41
C ILE A 123 -0.25 -4.00 7.11
N GLU A 124 -0.73 -4.94 6.30
CA GLU A 124 -0.16 -5.27 5.00
C GLU A 124 -1.24 -5.33 3.93
N PHE A 125 -0.93 -4.86 2.72
CA PHE A 125 -1.78 -4.99 1.54
C PHE A 125 -0.95 -5.48 0.34
N ASP A 126 -1.12 -6.76 0.01
CA ASP A 126 -0.48 -7.40 -1.14
C ASP A 126 -1.14 -7.01 -2.48
N VAL A 127 -0.33 -6.64 -3.47
CA VAL A 127 -0.77 -6.25 -4.83
C VAL A 127 -0.08 -7.14 -5.87
N ASN A 128 -0.89 -7.85 -6.66
CA ASN A 128 -0.39 -8.66 -7.76
C ASN A 128 -0.14 -7.79 -9.00
N LEU A 129 1.11 -7.72 -9.45
CA LEU A 129 1.53 -6.98 -10.64
C LEU A 129 2.01 -7.91 -11.77
N PHE A 130 1.83 -9.23 -11.64
CA PHE A 130 2.23 -10.18 -12.67
C PHE A 130 1.37 -9.99 -13.94
N GLY A 131 2.05 -9.74 -15.07
CA GLY A 131 1.39 -9.43 -16.34
C GLY A 131 1.00 -7.95 -16.50
N GLY A 132 1.28 -7.12 -15.49
CA GLY A 132 1.05 -5.69 -15.48
C GLY A 132 -0.39 -5.29 -15.19
N VAL A 133 -0.54 -4.09 -14.63
CA VAL A 133 -1.81 -3.39 -14.41
C VAL A 133 -1.76 -2.01 -15.07
N THR A 134 -2.89 -1.35 -15.28
CA THR A 134 -2.86 0.02 -15.79
C THR A 134 -2.31 0.98 -14.74
N GLU A 135 -1.64 2.06 -15.16
CA GLU A 135 -1.18 3.12 -14.24
C GLU A 135 -2.35 3.63 -13.38
N THR A 136 -3.52 3.81 -13.99
CA THR A 136 -4.76 4.23 -13.30
C THR A 136 -5.14 3.26 -12.17
N ASN A 137 -5.05 1.94 -12.40
CA ASN A 137 -5.38 0.96 -11.37
C ASN A 137 -4.39 1.00 -10.21
N LEU A 138 -3.08 1.10 -10.49
CA LEU A 138 -2.08 1.16 -9.44
C LEU A 138 -2.14 2.48 -8.66
N TYR A 139 -2.39 3.61 -9.34
CA TYR A 139 -2.64 4.89 -8.69
C TYR A 139 -3.83 4.82 -7.72
N ASP A 140 -4.97 4.28 -8.16
CA ASP A 140 -6.14 4.08 -7.28
C ASP A 140 -5.83 3.13 -6.12
N THR A 141 -5.00 2.12 -6.35
CA THR A 141 -4.57 1.16 -5.30
C THR A 141 -3.73 1.85 -4.20
N PHE A 142 -2.93 2.88 -4.54
CA PHE A 142 -2.28 3.73 -3.54
C PHE A 142 -3.28 4.61 -2.76
N ASP A 143 -4.36 5.11 -3.38
CA ASP A 143 -5.41 5.82 -2.62
C ASP A 143 -6.11 4.88 -1.63
N TRP A 144 -6.42 3.66 -2.04
CA TRP A 144 -6.94 2.64 -1.13
C TRP A 144 -6.00 2.40 0.04
N TRP A 145 -4.70 2.31 -0.22
CA TRP A 145 -3.72 2.15 0.84
C TRP A 145 -3.72 3.33 1.82
N ARG A 146 -3.74 4.57 1.33
CA ARG A 146 -3.88 5.76 2.17
C ARG A 146 -5.10 5.70 3.07
N LEU A 147 -6.26 5.33 2.50
CA LEU A 147 -7.51 5.21 3.25
C LEU A 147 -7.43 4.10 4.31
N VAL A 148 -6.85 2.95 3.95
CA VAL A 148 -6.65 1.81 4.85
C VAL A 148 -5.76 2.17 6.03
N MET A 149 -4.63 2.85 5.79
CA MET A 149 -3.74 3.33 6.87
C MET A 149 -4.46 4.29 7.80
N SER A 150 -5.14 5.30 7.25
CA SER A 150 -5.88 6.29 8.04
C SER A 150 -7.00 5.64 8.87
N GLU A 151 -7.74 4.70 8.29
CA GLU A 151 -8.82 4.01 8.99
C GLU A 151 -8.30 3.05 10.07
N PHE A 152 -7.12 2.45 9.85
CA PHE A 152 -6.48 1.59 10.84
C PHE A 152 -5.93 2.39 12.02
N ASP A 153 -5.26 3.50 11.75
CA ASP A 153 -4.76 4.43 12.77
C ASP A 153 -5.88 4.91 13.71
N GLU A 154 -7.03 5.31 13.13
CA GLU A 154 -8.22 5.66 13.91
C GLU A 154 -8.74 4.45 14.70
N TYR A 155 -8.83 3.27 14.05
CA TYR A 155 -9.34 2.06 14.68
C TYR A 155 -8.51 1.64 15.90
N ILE A 156 -7.19 1.63 15.81
CA ILE A 156 -6.33 1.27 16.94
C ILE A 156 -6.32 2.38 17.99
N SER A 157 -6.42 3.65 17.61
CA SER A 157 -6.48 4.77 18.56
C SER A 157 -7.71 4.71 19.47
N VAL A 158 -8.85 4.25 18.95
CA VAL A 158 -10.10 4.14 19.75
C VAL A 158 -10.26 2.80 20.49
N ASN A 159 -9.54 1.75 20.06
CA ASN A 159 -9.62 0.41 20.66
C ASN A 159 -8.39 0.03 21.49
N ALA A 160 -7.36 0.88 21.55
CA ALA A 160 -6.28 0.72 22.50
C ALA A 160 -6.88 0.63 23.91
N ALA A 161 -6.57 -0.45 24.63
CA ALA A 161 -6.96 -0.58 26.02
C ALA A 161 -6.61 0.71 26.76
N ASP A 162 -7.56 1.25 27.53
CA ASP A 162 -7.33 2.42 28.37
C ASP A 162 -6.00 2.23 29.10
N GLU A 163 -4.97 2.96 28.68
CA GLU A 163 -3.76 3.15 29.48
C GLU A 163 -4.27 3.52 30.88
N PRO A 164 -4.01 2.73 31.93
CA PRO A 164 -4.31 3.18 33.28
C PRO A 164 -3.45 4.41 33.45
N SER A 165 -4.07 5.60 33.31
CA SER A 165 -3.42 6.89 33.21
C SER A 165 -2.16 6.88 34.06
N LEU A 166 -0.99 6.77 33.43
CA LEU A 166 0.26 6.86 34.15
C LEU A 166 0.16 8.17 34.95
N PRO A 167 0.18 8.12 36.30
CA PRO A 167 0.15 9.34 37.07
C PRO A 167 1.28 10.24 36.55
N PRO A 168 1.08 11.57 36.46
CA PRO A 168 2.07 12.45 35.90
C PRO A 168 3.41 12.12 36.54
N ALA A 169 4.41 11.86 35.71
CA ALA A 169 5.75 11.56 36.18
C ALA A 169 6.10 12.60 37.26
N PRO A 170 6.59 12.19 38.44
CA PRO A 170 7.03 13.15 39.44
C PRO A 170 8.00 14.12 38.75
N PRO A 171 7.93 15.44 39.06
CA PRO A 171 8.78 16.41 38.41
C PRO A 171 10.21 15.91 38.47
N ALA A 172 10.87 15.82 37.32
CA ALA A 172 12.25 15.36 37.23
C ALA A 172 13.08 16.10 38.27
N GLU A 173 13.45 15.41 39.35
CA GLU A 173 14.50 15.91 40.22
C GLU A 173 15.74 15.98 39.35
N ARG A 174 16.36 17.16 39.36
CA ARG A 174 17.43 17.57 38.48
C ARG A 174 18.67 16.73 38.81
N GLU A 175 18.77 15.54 38.25
CA GLU A 175 20.00 14.75 38.29
C GLU A 175 21.01 15.39 37.35
N ALA A 176 22.20 15.62 37.89
CA ALA A 176 23.26 16.37 37.26
C ALA A 176 23.77 15.64 36.01
N GLU A 177 23.89 16.43 34.94
CA GLU A 177 24.63 16.19 33.71
C GLU A 177 25.98 15.51 34.01
N SER A 178 26.18 14.29 33.51
CA SER A 178 27.51 13.72 33.29
C SER A 178 27.59 13.21 31.86
N ASP A 179 28.36 13.94 31.07
CA ASP A 179 28.76 13.61 29.70
C ASP A 179 29.35 12.20 29.60
N ASP A 180 28.71 11.33 28.81
CA ASP A 180 29.42 10.30 28.02
C ASP A 180 28.47 9.71 26.97
N ALA A 181 28.72 10.01 25.70
CA ALA A 181 28.01 9.45 24.56
C ALA A 181 28.77 8.23 24.01
N PRO A 182 28.07 7.14 23.65
CA PRO A 182 28.52 6.28 22.58
C PRO A 182 27.63 6.46 21.36
N THR A 183 28.28 6.73 20.23
CA THR A 183 27.73 6.65 18.88
C THR A 183 27.22 5.24 18.61
N GLY A 184 25.90 5.06 18.57
CA GLY A 184 25.22 3.84 18.17
C GLY A 184 24.54 4.03 16.81
N THR A 185 24.98 3.26 15.82
CA THR A 185 24.40 3.13 14.49
C THR A 185 22.97 2.56 14.59
N PRO A 186 21.98 2.99 13.78
CA PRO A 186 20.74 2.23 13.69
C PRO A 186 21.01 0.99 12.84
N SER A 187 20.91 -0.18 13.46
CA SER A 187 20.90 -1.47 12.79
C SER A 187 20.04 -2.43 13.58
N SER A 188 19.19 -3.16 12.85
CA SER A 188 18.38 -4.34 13.20
C SER A 188 16.88 -4.04 13.22
N ALA A 189 16.00 -4.84 12.63
CA ALA A 189 16.14 -5.92 11.67
C ALA A 189 14.69 -6.21 11.21
N ILE A 190 14.33 -5.90 9.97
CA ILE A 190 13.09 -6.43 9.39
C ILE A 190 13.39 -7.88 9.01
N GLY A 191 13.33 -8.76 10.00
CA GLY A 191 13.45 -10.21 9.83
C GLY A 191 12.14 -10.79 9.34
N MET A 192 11.64 -10.35 8.19
CA MET A 192 10.52 -11.00 7.54
C MET A 192 11.03 -12.22 6.78
N ALA A 193 10.71 -13.40 7.29
CA ALA A 193 10.88 -14.63 6.54
C ALA A 193 9.93 -14.60 5.33
N GLN A 194 10.46 -14.22 4.16
CA GLN A 194 9.84 -14.52 2.88
C GLN A 194 9.64 -16.04 2.79
N PRO A 195 8.41 -16.54 2.53
CA PRO A 195 8.24 -17.95 2.26
C PRO A 195 8.98 -18.27 0.96
N ASP A 196 10.01 -19.13 1.05
CA ASP A 196 10.74 -19.69 -0.09
C ASP A 196 9.77 -20.09 -1.19
N GLY A 197 9.75 -19.31 -2.27
CA GLY A 197 8.92 -19.51 -3.46
C GLY A 197 9.42 -20.65 -4.34
N ASP A 198 9.77 -21.80 -3.77
CA ASP A 198 10.17 -22.96 -4.57
C ASP A 198 9.68 -24.31 -4.02
N LYS A 199 9.11 -25.09 -4.96
CA LYS A 199 8.61 -26.48 -4.85
C LYS A 199 7.12 -26.69 -4.53
N VAL A 200 6.22 -26.11 -5.33
CA VAL A 200 5.01 -26.87 -5.70
C VAL A 200 5.39 -27.89 -6.79
N ARG A 201 5.83 -29.06 -6.34
CA ARG A 201 6.03 -30.25 -7.17
C ARG A 201 4.68 -30.62 -7.79
N ALA A 202 4.51 -30.36 -9.09
CA ALA A 202 3.45 -30.95 -9.90
C ALA A 202 3.50 -32.48 -9.75
N LYS A 203 2.50 -33.06 -9.09
CA LYS A 203 2.19 -34.48 -9.22
C LYS A 203 1.16 -34.64 -10.33
N LYS A 204 1.63 -35.36 -11.35
CA LYS A 204 0.86 -35.94 -12.45
C LYS A 204 -0.23 -36.89 -11.93
#